data_AF-A0A7X7WM93-F1
#
_entry.id   AF-A0A7X7WM93-F1
#
_cell.length_a   1.000
_cell.length_b   1.000
_cell.length_c   1.000
_cell.angle_alpha   90.00
_cell.angle_beta   90.00
_cell.angle_gamma   90.00
#
_symmetry.space_group_name_H-M   'P 1'
#
loop_
_entity.id
_entity.type
_entity.pdbx_description
1 polymer ?
#
loop_
_entity_poly.entity_id
_entity_poly.type
_entity_poly.pdbx_seq_one_letter_code
_entity_poly.pdbx_strand_id
1 'polypeptide(L)'
;EGKTGVIDLSRTEIYKLKSTDNKGFFEFFESVLRETESIQPKILVDISCFPRQWIGALLHCMFITNLDRSEAHILLAYFPSSFYMPPRIKKVREANLLMDFEWSRKRDLPVALLMILGYDNHAAQNLIDRLKPDKVVALYTAPDFDKRITEEIERRHKRLIASLPPTQVITYPLQNLHKVNAVFTSEILRYRLTHKVYIAVMGPKILTALSLVLQIRYPDVEVWDPGDIDLHPNPVPSAFPPLLYYLHFEQTEDF
;
A
#
# COMPACT_ATOMS: atom_id res chain seq x y z
N GLU A 1 18.48 -27.15 7.76
CA GLU A 1 18.85 -27.77 6.47
C GLU A 1 18.06 -27.08 5.36
N GLY A 2 18.72 -26.25 4.56
CA GLY A 2 18.07 -25.43 3.55
C GLY A 2 17.73 -26.26 2.32
N LYS A 3 16.45 -26.58 2.11
CA LYS A 3 15.98 -27.08 0.82
C LYS A 3 16.04 -25.92 -0.17
N THR A 4 16.99 -25.97 -1.09
CA THR A 4 17.00 -25.13 -2.30
C THR A 4 15.76 -25.49 -3.10
N GLY A 5 14.75 -24.62 -3.07
CA GLY A 5 13.61 -24.71 -3.97
C GLY A 5 14.09 -24.36 -5.38
N VAL A 6 14.06 -25.33 -6.30
CA VAL A 6 14.18 -25.05 -7.73
C VAL A 6 12.88 -24.35 -8.12
N ILE A 7 12.96 -23.08 -8.54
CA ILE A 7 11.82 -22.41 -9.18
C ILE A 7 11.70 -23.01 -10.57
N ASP A 8 10.67 -23.84 -10.77
CA ASP A 8 10.34 -24.35 -12.09
C ASP A 8 9.75 -23.22 -12.94
N LEU A 9 10.56 -22.66 -13.83
CA LEU A 9 10.14 -21.65 -14.81
C LEU A 9 9.53 -22.26 -16.08
N SER A 10 9.33 -23.59 -16.14
CA SER A 10 8.87 -24.30 -17.35
C SER A 10 7.45 -23.91 -17.79
N ARG A 11 6.67 -23.27 -16.91
CA ARG A 11 5.38 -22.68 -17.23
C ARG A 11 5.45 -21.16 -17.08
N THR A 12 5.68 -20.48 -18.19
CA THR A 12 5.48 -19.03 -18.28
C THR A 12 4.17 -18.77 -19.02
N GLU A 13 3.20 -18.21 -18.32
CA GLU A 13 1.93 -17.77 -18.91
C GLU A 13 1.87 -16.25 -18.89
N ILE A 14 1.45 -15.66 -20.00
CA ILE A 14 1.37 -14.19 -20.15
C ILE A 14 -0.09 -13.80 -20.26
N TYR A 15 -0.58 -13.12 -19.23
CA TYR A 15 -1.92 -12.56 -19.18
C TYR A 15 -1.87 -11.06 -19.48
N LYS A 16 -2.69 -10.60 -20.43
CA LYS A 16 -2.78 -9.18 -20.80
C LYS A 16 -3.96 -8.53 -20.06
N LEU A 17 -3.68 -7.97 -18.89
CA LEU A 17 -4.65 -7.23 -18.09
C LEU A 17 -4.44 -5.72 -18.26
N LYS A 18 -5.53 -4.94 -18.26
CA LYS A 18 -5.43 -3.48 -18.21
C LYS A 18 -5.16 -3.05 -16.77
N SER A 19 -4.41 -1.97 -16.56
CA SER A 19 -4.12 -1.46 -15.21
C SER A 19 -5.35 -1.03 -14.41
N THR A 20 -6.48 -0.80 -15.08
CA THR A 20 -7.77 -0.48 -14.46
C THR A 20 -8.66 -1.70 -14.25
N ASP A 21 -8.24 -2.89 -14.68
CA ASP A 21 -9.02 -4.12 -14.63
C ASP A 21 -8.79 -4.87 -13.33
N ASN A 22 -9.28 -4.28 -12.23
CA ASN A 22 -9.11 -4.87 -10.89
C ASN A 22 -9.87 -6.19 -10.75
N LYS A 23 -11.03 -6.30 -11.41
CA LYS A 23 -11.86 -7.50 -11.40
C LYS A 23 -11.16 -8.63 -12.16
N GLY A 24 -10.65 -8.37 -13.37
CA GLY A 24 -9.89 -9.36 -14.13
C GLY A 24 -8.61 -9.79 -13.41
N PHE A 25 -7.92 -8.86 -12.73
CA PHE A 25 -6.77 -9.22 -11.89
C PHE A 25 -7.17 -10.09 -10.69
N PHE A 26 -8.28 -9.78 -10.02
CA PHE A 26 -8.82 -10.59 -8.94
C PHE A 26 -9.12 -12.02 -9.41
N GLU A 27 -9.88 -12.16 -10.51
CA GLU A 27 -10.28 -13.47 -11.07
C GLU A 27 -9.06 -14.29 -11.50
N PHE A 28 -8.06 -13.64 -12.11
CA PHE A 28 -6.78 -14.27 -12.43
C PHE A 28 -6.04 -14.76 -11.19
N PHE A 29 -5.90 -13.91 -10.16
CA PHE A 29 -5.17 -14.31 -8.97
C PHE A 29 -5.90 -15.40 -8.20
N GLU A 30 -7.23 -15.36 -8.16
CA GLU A 30 -8.07 -16.43 -7.60
C GLU A 30 -7.84 -17.76 -8.34
N SER A 31 -7.76 -17.75 -9.68
CA SER A 31 -7.48 -18.99 -10.43
C SER A 31 -6.10 -19.55 -10.10
N VAL A 32 -5.07 -18.71 -10.02
CA VAL A 32 -3.71 -19.11 -9.59
C VAL A 32 -3.74 -19.75 -8.21
N LEU A 33 -4.48 -19.16 -7.26
CA LEU A 33 -4.64 -19.73 -5.92
C LEU A 33 -5.30 -21.11 -6.00
N ARG A 34 -6.44 -21.24 -6.69
CA ARG A 34 -7.22 -22.49 -6.77
C ARG A 34 -6.47 -23.62 -7.50
N GLU A 35 -5.73 -23.30 -8.56
CA GLU A 35 -4.95 -24.27 -9.35
C GLU A 35 -3.67 -24.74 -8.63
N THR A 36 -3.19 -24.00 -7.62
CA THR A 36 -2.03 -24.42 -6.84
C THR A 36 -2.37 -25.61 -5.94
N GLU A 37 -1.94 -26.83 -6.28
CA GLU A 37 -2.31 -28.06 -5.54
C GLU A 37 -1.88 -28.11 -4.06
N SER A 38 -0.93 -27.26 -3.64
CA SER A 38 -0.43 -27.25 -2.27
C SER A 38 -1.49 -26.79 -1.26
N ILE A 39 -1.62 -27.54 -0.16
CA ILE A 39 -2.39 -27.15 1.04
C ILE A 39 -1.81 -25.93 1.78
N GLN A 40 -0.54 -25.61 1.50
CA GLN A 40 0.21 -24.48 2.07
C GLN A 40 0.95 -23.77 0.93
N PRO A 41 0.25 -23.08 0.02
CA PRO A 41 0.88 -22.43 -1.12
C PRO A 41 1.89 -21.38 -0.64
N LYS A 42 3.04 -21.35 -1.31
CA LYS A 42 4.10 -20.35 -1.09
C LYS A 42 4.23 -19.52 -2.35
N ILE A 43 3.79 -18.28 -2.30
CA ILE A 43 3.65 -17.40 -3.46
C ILE A 43 4.56 -16.20 -3.28
N LEU A 44 5.42 -15.95 -4.27
CA LEU A 44 6.20 -14.72 -4.37
C LEU A 44 5.50 -13.78 -5.34
N VAL A 45 5.24 -12.54 -4.93
CA VAL A 45 4.63 -11.53 -5.79
C VAL A 45 5.51 -10.29 -5.83
N ASP A 46 6.01 -9.96 -7.02
CA ASP A 46 6.69 -8.69 -7.27
C ASP A 46 5.66 -7.59 -7.57
N ILE A 47 5.49 -6.66 -6.63
CA ILE A 47 4.52 -5.57 -6.72
C ILE A 47 5.12 -4.25 -7.24
N SER A 48 6.39 -4.24 -7.67
CA SER A 48 7.11 -3.02 -8.05
C SER A 48 6.41 -2.25 -9.18
N CYS A 49 5.82 -2.99 -10.12
CA CYS A 49 5.12 -2.44 -11.28
C CYS A 49 3.59 -2.49 -11.15
N PHE A 50 3.04 -2.98 -10.04
CA PHE A 50 1.60 -3.10 -9.87
C PHE A 50 0.96 -1.71 -9.74
N PRO A 51 -0.20 -1.45 -10.38
CA PRO A 51 -1.11 -0.40 -9.94
C PRO A 51 -1.53 -0.66 -8.48
N ARG A 52 -1.75 0.39 -7.69
CA ARG A 52 -2.16 0.24 -6.28
C ARG A 52 -3.45 -0.57 -6.14
N GLN A 53 -4.33 -0.46 -7.14
CA GLN A 53 -5.58 -1.19 -7.21
C GLN A 53 -5.38 -2.71 -7.36
N TRP A 54 -4.34 -3.16 -8.05
CA TRP A 54 -4.02 -4.58 -8.14
C TRP A 54 -3.50 -5.13 -6.81
N ILE A 55 -2.77 -4.31 -6.03
CA ILE A 55 -2.38 -4.68 -4.66
C ILE A 55 -3.62 -4.82 -3.77
N GLY A 56 -4.59 -3.90 -3.90
CA GLY A 56 -5.91 -4.00 -3.28
C GLY A 56 -6.63 -5.30 -3.65
N ALA A 57 -6.78 -5.57 -4.94
CA ALA A 57 -7.42 -6.78 -5.45
C ALA A 57 -6.73 -8.07 -4.98
N LEU A 58 -5.40 -8.10 -4.98
CA LEU A 58 -4.60 -9.22 -4.47
C LEU A 58 -4.92 -9.52 -3.01
N LEU A 59 -4.83 -8.51 -2.14
CA LEU A 59 -5.03 -8.69 -0.70
C LEU A 59 -6.51 -8.95 -0.37
N HIS A 60 -7.41 -8.34 -1.12
CA HIS A 60 -8.85 -8.61 -1.00
C HIS A 60 -9.15 -10.06 -1.37
N CYS A 61 -8.62 -10.56 -2.50
CA CYS A 61 -8.74 -11.96 -2.92
C CYS A 61 -8.26 -12.90 -1.81
N MET A 62 -7.09 -12.64 -1.25
CA MET A 62 -6.56 -13.45 -0.14
C MET A 62 -7.45 -13.44 1.11
N PHE A 63 -8.10 -12.32 1.39
CA PHE A 63 -8.92 -12.17 2.59
C PHE A 63 -10.30 -12.81 2.46
N ILE A 64 -10.95 -12.69 1.29
CA ILE A 64 -12.35 -13.14 1.10
C ILE A 64 -12.45 -14.51 0.44
N THR A 65 -11.42 -14.96 -0.26
CA THR A 65 -11.48 -16.23 -0.98
C THR A 65 -11.39 -17.36 0.03
N ASN A 66 -12.49 -18.08 0.21
CA ASN A 66 -12.43 -19.35 0.91
C ASN A 66 -11.70 -20.37 0.03
N LEU A 67 -10.44 -20.63 0.38
CA LEU A 67 -9.65 -21.72 -0.16
C LEU A 67 -9.84 -22.90 0.80
N ASP A 68 -10.18 -24.10 0.34
CA ASP A 68 -10.24 -25.28 1.22
C ASP A 68 -8.81 -25.68 1.68
N ARG A 69 -8.13 -24.82 2.46
CA ARG A 69 -6.71 -24.87 2.80
C ARG A 69 -6.45 -24.31 4.19
N SER A 70 -5.54 -24.93 4.91
CA SER A 70 -5.21 -24.52 6.28
C SER A 70 -4.50 -23.15 6.34
N GLU A 71 -3.64 -22.86 5.37
CA GLU A 71 -2.86 -21.62 5.36
C GLU A 71 -2.34 -21.25 3.98
N ALA A 72 -1.98 -19.99 3.78
CA ALA A 72 -1.26 -19.50 2.61
C ALA A 72 -0.14 -18.53 3.00
N HIS A 73 1.01 -18.67 2.35
CA HIS A 73 2.20 -17.86 2.59
C HIS A 73 2.51 -17.01 1.37
N ILE A 74 2.46 -15.69 1.55
CA ILE A 74 2.77 -14.74 0.48
C ILE A 74 3.98 -13.90 0.87
N LEU A 75 4.99 -13.91 0.02
CA LEU A 75 6.10 -12.98 0.09
C LEU A 75 5.89 -11.88 -0.94
N LEU A 76 5.62 -10.66 -0.46
CA LEU A 76 5.60 -9.49 -1.33
C LEU A 76 7.03 -8.97 -1.50
N ALA A 77 7.47 -8.84 -2.74
CA ALA A 77 8.72 -8.20 -3.10
C ALA A 77 8.45 -6.83 -3.73
N TYR A 78 9.15 -5.81 -3.26
CA TYR A 78 9.15 -4.49 -3.85
C TYR A 78 10.59 -4.03 -4.06
N PHE A 79 10.95 -3.76 -5.31
CA PHE A 79 12.24 -3.23 -5.70
C PHE A 79 12.15 -1.71 -5.76
N PRO A 80 12.83 -0.98 -4.85
CA PRO A 80 12.83 0.48 -4.88
C PRO A 80 13.43 0.98 -6.20
N SER A 81 12.84 2.01 -6.80
CA SER A 81 13.43 2.68 -7.96
C SER A 81 14.60 3.57 -7.53
N SER A 82 15.56 3.79 -8.44
CA SER A 82 16.56 4.84 -8.23
C SER A 82 15.88 6.21 -8.24
N PHE A 83 16.42 7.16 -7.46
CA PHE A 83 15.92 8.53 -7.49
C PHE A 83 15.99 9.10 -8.90
N TYR A 84 14.90 9.77 -9.28
CA TYR A 84 14.78 10.60 -10.46
C TYR A 84 14.06 11.88 -10.07
N MET A 85 14.30 12.96 -10.79
CA MET A 85 13.54 14.19 -10.57
C MET A 85 12.11 13.98 -11.09
N PRO A 86 11.08 13.95 -10.24
CA PRO A 86 9.72 13.70 -10.71
C PRO A 86 9.24 14.92 -11.52
N PRO A 87 8.48 14.74 -12.61
CA PRO A 87 7.85 15.87 -13.27
C PRO A 87 6.87 16.59 -12.33
N ARG A 88 6.51 17.84 -12.67
CA ARG A 88 5.41 18.55 -11.99
C ARG A 88 4.08 18.01 -12.49
N ILE A 89 3.30 17.42 -11.59
CA ILE A 89 1.94 16.98 -11.88
C ILE A 89 1.02 18.20 -11.82
N LYS A 90 0.11 18.30 -12.79
CA LYS A 90 -0.95 19.33 -12.80
C LYS A 90 -2.36 18.74 -12.79
N LYS A 91 -2.48 17.42 -13.00
CA LYS A 91 -3.75 16.71 -13.10
C LYS A 91 -3.71 15.53 -12.14
N VAL A 92 -4.76 15.40 -11.35
CA VAL A 92 -4.99 14.26 -10.46
C VAL A 92 -6.18 13.48 -11.01
N ARG A 93 -6.15 12.16 -10.87
CA ARG A 93 -7.31 11.31 -11.10
C ARG A 93 -8.25 11.44 -9.91
N GLU A 94 -9.45 10.88 -10.04
CA GLU A 94 -10.35 10.78 -8.91
C GLU A 94 -9.75 9.85 -7.84
N ALA A 95 -9.78 10.30 -6.59
CA ALA A 95 -9.37 9.47 -5.44
C ALA A 95 -10.42 8.39 -5.19
N ASN A 96 -9.97 7.17 -4.92
CA ASN A 96 -10.80 5.97 -4.80
C ASN A 96 -10.34 5.08 -3.63
N LEU A 97 -11.28 4.34 -3.05
CA LEU A 97 -10.97 3.28 -2.10
C LEU A 97 -10.23 2.13 -2.80
N LEU A 98 -9.22 1.57 -2.13
CA LEU A 98 -8.48 0.41 -2.63
C LEU A 98 -9.13 -0.92 -2.23
N MET A 99 -9.80 -0.95 -1.09
CA MET A 99 -10.70 -2.02 -0.65
C MET A 99 -11.87 -1.40 0.11
N ASP A 100 -13.05 -1.97 -0.07
CA ASP A 100 -14.30 -1.48 0.51
C ASP A 100 -14.85 -2.51 1.50
N PHE A 101 -14.90 -2.16 2.78
CA PHE A 101 -15.51 -2.98 3.82
C PHE A 101 -16.78 -2.28 4.33
N GLU A 102 -17.91 -2.98 4.32
CA GLU A 102 -19.20 -2.39 4.73
C GLU A 102 -19.20 -1.85 6.17
N TRP A 103 -18.30 -2.36 7.02
CA TRP A 103 -18.18 -1.95 8.43
C TRP A 103 -17.55 -0.57 8.63
N SER A 104 -16.79 -0.03 7.67
CA SER A 104 -16.14 1.29 7.81
C SER A 104 -17.13 2.46 7.86
N ARG A 105 -18.34 2.26 7.34
CA ARG A 105 -19.31 3.34 7.05
C ARG A 105 -20.18 3.76 8.24
N LYS A 106 -20.13 3.05 9.37
CA LYS A 106 -21.18 3.10 10.41
C LYS A 106 -20.98 4.11 11.55
N ARG A 107 -19.95 4.96 11.52
CA ARG A 107 -19.70 5.94 12.60
C ARG A 107 -19.93 7.37 12.12
N ASP A 108 -20.57 8.21 12.93
CA ASP A 108 -20.65 9.65 12.71
C ASP A 108 -19.50 10.33 13.47
N LEU A 109 -18.30 10.22 12.93
CA LEU A 109 -17.07 10.76 13.53
C LEU A 109 -16.34 11.67 12.52
N PRO A 110 -15.63 12.70 12.98
CA PRO A 110 -14.77 13.52 12.14
C PRO A 110 -13.66 12.66 11.49
N VAL A 111 -13.12 13.13 10.37
CA VAL A 111 -12.06 12.40 9.64
C VAL A 111 -10.69 12.76 10.18
N ALA A 112 -9.87 11.75 10.46
CA ALA A 112 -8.42 11.84 10.60
C ALA A 112 -7.76 11.26 9.34
N LEU A 113 -7.04 12.10 8.60
CA LEU A 113 -6.37 11.74 7.36
C LEU A 113 -4.88 11.50 7.60
N LEU A 114 -4.47 10.24 7.55
CA LEU A 114 -3.07 9.80 7.56
C LEU A 114 -2.55 9.79 6.13
N MET A 115 -1.73 10.77 5.75
CA MET A 115 -1.20 10.87 4.39
C MET A 115 0.23 10.36 4.33
N ILE A 116 0.42 9.23 3.65
CA ILE A 116 1.74 8.69 3.32
C ILE A 116 2.23 9.43 2.09
N LEU A 117 3.07 10.44 2.29
CA LEU A 117 3.50 11.36 1.24
C LEU A 117 4.45 10.69 0.25
N GLY A 118 4.22 11.01 -1.02
CA GLY A 118 5.16 10.82 -2.12
C GLY A 118 5.45 12.18 -2.78
N TYR A 119 5.78 12.16 -4.07
CA TYR A 119 6.15 13.39 -4.78
C TYR A 119 4.96 14.26 -5.22
N ASP A 120 3.74 13.75 -5.23
CA ASP A 120 2.58 14.52 -5.69
C ASP A 120 2.01 15.36 -4.53
N ASN A 121 2.20 16.67 -4.58
CA ASN A 121 1.60 17.60 -3.61
C ASN A 121 0.19 18.05 -4.02
N HIS A 122 -0.18 17.92 -5.29
CA HIS A 122 -1.49 18.31 -5.78
C HIS A 122 -2.56 17.31 -5.36
N ALA A 123 -2.28 16.01 -5.48
CA ALA A 123 -3.22 14.97 -5.01
C ALA A 123 -3.40 15.02 -3.48
N ALA A 124 -2.36 15.35 -2.72
CA ALA A 124 -2.44 15.53 -1.27
C ALA A 124 -3.39 16.68 -0.92
N GLN A 125 -3.18 17.85 -1.53
CA GLN A 125 -4.02 19.02 -1.29
C GLN A 125 -5.46 18.80 -1.74
N ASN A 126 -5.68 18.20 -2.92
CA ASN A 126 -7.01 17.90 -3.42
C ASN A 126 -7.79 17.01 -2.45
N LEU A 127 -7.12 16.01 -1.87
CA LEU A 127 -7.75 15.11 -0.92
C LEU A 127 -8.10 15.83 0.39
N ILE A 128 -7.23 16.71 0.91
CA ILE A 128 -7.53 17.57 2.06
C ILE A 128 -8.74 18.45 1.77
N ASP A 129 -8.78 19.13 0.62
CA ASP A 129 -9.85 20.06 0.25
C ASP A 129 -11.19 19.33 0.08
N ARG A 130 -11.17 18.10 -0.47
CA ARG A 130 -12.34 17.25 -0.68
C ARG A 130 -12.89 16.70 0.63
N LEU A 131 -12.03 16.13 1.48
CA LEU A 131 -12.44 15.43 2.70
C LEU A 131 -12.67 16.38 3.88
N LYS A 132 -12.02 17.56 3.87
CA LYS A 132 -12.03 18.53 4.97
C LYS A 132 -11.79 17.87 6.35
N PRO A 133 -10.68 17.14 6.51
CA PRO A 133 -10.43 16.37 7.72
C PRO A 133 -10.21 17.28 8.94
N ASP A 134 -10.65 16.82 10.12
CA ASP A 134 -10.37 17.51 11.39
C ASP A 134 -8.91 17.35 11.82
N LYS A 135 -8.28 16.23 11.42
CA LYS A 135 -6.87 15.94 11.67
C LYS A 135 -6.18 15.51 10.38
N VAL A 136 -5.00 16.05 10.15
CA VAL A 136 -4.10 15.63 9.08
C VAL A 136 -2.79 15.20 9.72
N VAL A 137 -2.29 14.01 9.36
CA VAL A 137 -0.95 13.55 9.73
C VAL A 137 -0.17 13.33 8.45
N ALA A 138 0.97 14.00 8.32
CA ALA A 138 1.91 13.78 7.24
C ALA A 138 2.90 12.68 7.67
N LEU A 139 2.92 11.57 6.93
CA LEU A 139 3.87 10.49 7.12
C LEU A 139 4.80 10.45 5.91
N TYR A 140 6.11 10.46 6.11
CA TYR A 140 7.05 10.30 5.00
C TYR A 140 8.36 9.62 5.39
N THR A 141 9.03 9.11 4.37
CA THR A 141 10.30 8.38 4.49
C THR A 141 11.45 9.29 4.90
N ALA A 142 12.06 9.03 6.05
CA ALA A 142 13.33 9.62 6.47
C ALA A 142 14.00 8.73 7.55
N PRO A 143 15.18 8.15 7.28
CA PRO A 143 15.89 8.13 5.99
C PRO A 143 15.21 7.22 4.95
N ASP A 144 15.41 7.53 3.67
CA ASP A 144 15.13 6.64 2.53
C ASP A 144 16.44 5.98 2.01
N PHE A 145 16.35 5.04 1.07
CA PHE A 145 17.49 4.44 0.36
C PHE A 145 18.33 5.49 -0.36
N ASP A 146 17.68 6.57 -0.80
CA ASP A 146 18.33 7.74 -1.37
C ASP A 146 17.78 8.99 -0.71
N LYS A 147 18.65 9.74 -0.01
CA LYS A 147 18.27 10.97 0.71
C LYS A 147 17.58 12.01 -0.18
N ARG A 148 17.83 12.00 -1.49
CA ARG A 148 17.21 12.92 -2.45
C ARG A 148 15.70 12.71 -2.53
N ILE A 149 15.21 11.50 -2.24
CA ILE A 149 13.78 11.18 -2.15
C ILE A 149 13.16 11.98 -1.00
N THR A 150 13.73 11.85 0.21
CA THR A 150 13.28 12.58 1.40
C THR A 150 13.34 14.09 1.18
N GLU A 151 14.47 14.61 0.70
CA GLU A 151 14.67 16.04 0.43
C GLU A 151 13.62 16.58 -0.56
N GLU A 152 13.28 15.81 -1.61
CA GLU A 152 12.30 16.22 -2.62
C GLU A 152 10.86 16.18 -2.08
N ILE A 153 10.51 15.18 -1.25
CA ILE A 153 9.22 15.13 -0.57
C ILE A 153 9.05 16.36 0.33
N GLU A 154 10.04 16.64 1.19
CA GLU A 154 10.03 17.81 2.07
C GLU A 154 9.93 19.12 1.29
N ARG A 155 10.69 19.24 0.19
CA ARG A 155 10.65 20.43 -0.67
C ARG A 155 9.27 20.66 -1.29
N ARG A 156 8.61 19.62 -1.78
CA ARG A 156 7.29 19.73 -2.43
C ARG A 156 6.16 19.98 -1.43
N HIS A 157 6.24 19.36 -0.26
CA HIS A 157 5.23 19.45 0.78
C HIS A 157 5.57 20.49 1.85
N LYS A 158 6.58 21.34 1.64
CA LYS A 158 7.05 22.34 2.61
C LYS A 158 5.92 23.15 3.26
N ARG A 159 4.94 23.59 2.47
CA ARG A 159 3.80 24.38 2.98
C ARG A 159 2.89 23.56 3.88
N LEU A 160 2.55 22.34 3.45
CA LEU A 160 1.74 21.41 4.23
C LEU A 160 2.47 21.05 5.54
N ILE A 161 3.70 20.57 5.45
CA ILE A 161 4.52 20.18 6.62
C ILE A 161 4.65 21.33 7.61
N ALA A 162 4.96 22.55 7.14
CA ALA A 162 5.10 23.72 8.00
C ALA A 162 3.79 24.18 8.65
N SER A 163 2.63 23.81 8.08
CA SER A 163 1.32 24.13 8.63
C SER A 163 0.85 23.15 9.71
N LEU A 164 1.49 21.98 9.80
CA LEU A 164 1.13 20.93 10.75
C LEU A 164 1.93 21.08 12.06
N PRO A 165 1.32 20.77 13.22
CA PRO A 165 2.03 20.55 14.47
C PRO A 165 3.13 19.48 14.31
N PRO A 166 4.28 19.61 15.01
CA PRO A 166 5.35 18.62 14.95
C PRO A 166 4.89 17.18 15.27
N THR A 167 3.91 17.02 16.15
CA THR A 167 3.33 15.71 16.51
C THR A 167 2.49 15.06 15.40
N GLN A 168 2.20 15.79 14.33
CA GLN A 168 1.48 15.35 13.13
C GLN A 168 2.39 15.23 11.90
N VAL A 169 3.70 15.43 12.08
CA VAL A 169 4.71 15.23 11.05
C VAL A 169 5.57 14.05 11.49
N ILE A 170 5.30 12.89 10.92
CA ILE A 170 5.89 11.62 11.33
C ILE A 170 6.82 11.11 10.23
N THR A 171 8.03 10.74 10.61
CA THR A 171 8.97 10.11 9.68
C THR A 171 9.15 8.63 10.00
N TYR A 172 9.50 7.85 8.97
CA TYR A 172 9.82 6.44 9.13
C TYR A 172 10.99 6.01 8.24
N PRO A 173 11.81 5.02 8.67
CA PRO A 173 12.87 4.45 7.85
C PRO A 173 12.28 3.39 6.89
N LEU A 174 12.22 3.68 5.59
CA LEU A 174 11.60 2.77 4.61
C LEU A 174 12.25 1.38 4.56
N GLN A 175 13.54 1.27 4.91
CA GLN A 175 14.28 0.01 4.93
C GLN A 175 13.86 -0.94 6.06
N ASN A 176 13.08 -0.45 7.04
CA ASN A 176 12.63 -1.25 8.17
C ASN A 176 11.10 -1.29 8.22
N LEU A 177 10.51 -2.21 7.44
CA LEU A 177 9.06 -2.36 7.35
C LEU A 177 8.39 -2.70 8.68
N HIS A 178 9.09 -3.34 9.63
CA HIS A 178 8.56 -3.57 10.97
C HIS A 178 8.36 -2.24 11.73
N LYS A 179 9.34 -1.33 11.66
CA LYS A 179 9.21 0.02 12.23
C LYS A 179 8.12 0.81 11.51
N VAL A 180 8.06 0.75 10.18
CA VAL A 180 6.99 1.40 9.41
C VAL A 180 5.62 0.91 9.86
N ASN A 181 5.42 -0.40 9.97
CA ASN A 181 4.17 -0.99 10.43
C ASN A 181 3.81 -0.54 11.85
N ALA A 182 4.79 -0.48 12.76
CA ALA A 182 4.57 0.00 14.12
C ALA A 182 4.15 1.47 14.16
N VAL A 183 4.78 2.33 13.34
CA VAL A 183 4.43 3.75 13.21
C VAL A 183 3.00 3.89 12.69
N PHE A 184 2.65 3.21 11.60
CA PHE A 184 1.29 3.30 11.02
C PHE A 184 0.24 2.77 12.00
N THR A 185 0.51 1.65 12.67
CA THR A 185 -0.36 1.09 13.70
C THR A 185 -0.58 2.10 14.84
N SER A 186 0.48 2.74 15.33
CA SER A 186 0.40 3.76 16.39
C SER A 186 -0.52 4.92 15.99
N GLU A 187 -0.38 5.44 14.77
CA GLU A 187 -1.21 6.54 14.29
C GLU A 187 -2.68 6.11 14.06
N ILE A 188 -2.92 4.90 13.55
CA ILE A 188 -4.28 4.35 13.47
C ILE A 188 -4.92 4.27 14.86
N LEU A 189 -4.23 3.67 15.83
CA LEU A 189 -4.74 3.48 17.18
C LEU A 189 -4.97 4.81 17.90
N ARG A 190 -4.14 5.83 17.62
CA ARG A 190 -4.30 7.18 18.17
C ARG A 190 -5.66 7.81 17.83
N TYR A 191 -6.18 7.56 16.62
CA TYR A 191 -7.37 8.26 16.13
C TYR A 191 -8.62 7.39 16.01
N ARG A 192 -8.52 6.06 15.85
CA ARG A 192 -9.66 5.19 15.47
C ARG A 192 -10.85 5.18 16.45
N LEU A 193 -10.64 5.56 17.71
CA LEU A 193 -11.73 5.64 18.68
C LEU A 193 -12.50 6.96 18.61
N THR A 194 -11.90 8.01 18.05
CA THR A 194 -12.45 9.38 18.03
C THR A 194 -12.69 9.92 16.62
N HIS A 195 -12.14 9.26 15.60
CA HIS A 195 -12.21 9.68 14.20
C HIS A 195 -12.44 8.50 13.26
N LYS A 196 -12.97 8.78 12.07
CA LYS A 196 -12.79 7.92 10.90
C LYS A 196 -11.36 8.04 10.43
N VAL A 197 -10.62 6.93 10.39
CA VAL A 197 -9.21 6.95 9.99
C VAL A 197 -9.11 6.61 8.51
N TYR A 198 -8.70 7.60 7.72
CA TYR A 198 -8.44 7.44 6.30
C TYR A 198 -6.94 7.46 6.05
N ILE A 199 -6.42 6.47 5.34
CA ILE A 199 -5.02 6.39 4.95
C ILE A 199 -4.91 6.69 3.46
N ALA A 200 -4.23 7.77 3.10
CA ALA A 200 -3.96 8.11 1.71
C ALA A 200 -2.53 7.68 1.33
N VAL A 201 -2.40 6.78 0.35
CA VAL A 201 -1.11 6.18 -0.04
C VAL A 201 -0.54 6.82 -1.31
N MET A 202 0.36 7.79 -1.15
CA MET A 202 1.06 8.46 -2.27
C MET A 202 2.51 7.99 -2.44
N GLY A 203 3.04 7.33 -1.42
CA GLY A 203 4.41 6.85 -1.37
C GLY A 203 4.64 5.51 -2.11
N PRO A 204 5.76 4.84 -1.80
CA PRO A 204 6.14 3.53 -2.35
C PRO A 204 5.02 2.48 -2.25
N LYS A 205 4.90 1.63 -3.28
CA LYS A 205 3.83 0.62 -3.41
C LYS A 205 3.82 -0.43 -2.29
N ILE A 206 4.96 -0.69 -1.66
CA ILE A 206 5.02 -1.53 -0.47
C ILE A 206 4.22 -0.95 0.71
N LEU A 207 4.11 0.38 0.81
CA LEU A 207 3.32 1.05 1.84
C LEU A 207 1.82 0.94 1.57
N THR A 208 1.43 0.83 0.29
CA THR A 208 0.06 0.44 -0.10
C THR A 208 -0.27 -0.93 0.47
N ALA A 209 0.59 -1.93 0.26
CA ALA A 209 0.38 -3.28 0.80
C ALA A 209 0.29 -3.28 2.33
N LEU A 210 1.21 -2.59 3.02
CA LEU A 210 1.16 -2.47 4.49
C LEU A 210 -0.15 -1.81 4.98
N SER A 211 -0.58 -0.74 4.32
CA SER A 211 -1.81 -0.02 4.70
C SER A 211 -3.05 -0.91 4.54
N LEU A 212 -3.11 -1.69 3.45
CA LEU A 212 -4.21 -2.63 3.20
C LEU A 212 -4.21 -3.80 4.19
N VAL A 213 -3.04 -4.31 4.57
CA VAL A 213 -2.93 -5.32 5.64
C VAL A 213 -3.41 -4.76 6.98
N LEU A 214 -3.11 -3.50 7.27
CA LEU A 214 -3.64 -2.82 8.44
C LEU A 214 -5.15 -2.60 8.33
N GLN A 215 -5.68 -2.34 7.13
CA GLN A 215 -7.12 -2.26 6.89
C GLN A 215 -7.83 -3.58 7.20
N ILE A 216 -7.24 -4.71 6.79
CA ILE A 216 -7.76 -6.05 7.12
C ILE A 216 -7.78 -6.25 8.64
N ARG A 217 -6.73 -5.81 9.35
CA ARG A 217 -6.66 -5.89 10.82
C ARG A 217 -7.59 -4.92 11.55
N TYR A 218 -7.85 -3.76 10.94
CA TYR A 218 -8.69 -2.69 11.48
C TYR A 218 -9.74 -2.30 10.43
N PRO A 219 -10.83 -3.08 10.27
CA PRO A 219 -11.80 -2.88 9.19
C PRO A 219 -12.57 -1.55 9.22
N ASP A 220 -12.45 -0.78 10.31
CA ASP A 220 -12.95 0.59 10.45
C ASP A 220 -12.04 1.66 9.82
N VAL A 221 -10.88 1.27 9.32
CA VAL A 221 -9.95 2.11 8.56
C VAL A 221 -10.28 2.02 7.08
N GLU A 222 -10.11 3.13 6.34
CA GLU A 222 -10.22 3.14 4.88
C GLU A 222 -8.89 3.50 4.26
N VAL A 223 -8.47 2.75 3.23
CA VAL A 223 -7.25 3.03 2.47
C VAL A 223 -7.62 3.56 1.10
N TRP A 224 -7.11 4.75 0.79
CA TRP A 224 -7.43 5.52 -0.39
C TRP A 224 -6.22 5.61 -1.32
N ASP A 225 -6.44 5.32 -2.59
CA ASP A 225 -5.62 5.85 -3.67
C ASP A 225 -6.02 7.32 -3.88
N PRO A 226 -5.10 8.27 -3.69
CA PRO A 226 -5.40 9.70 -3.84
C PRO A 226 -5.56 10.14 -5.30
N GLY A 227 -5.44 9.22 -6.26
CA GLY A 227 -5.55 9.50 -7.69
C GLY A 227 -4.26 10.10 -8.26
N ASP A 228 -3.11 9.86 -7.62
CA ASP A 228 -1.83 10.28 -8.17
C ASP A 228 -1.57 9.56 -9.50
N ILE A 229 -0.88 10.24 -10.41
CA ILE A 229 -0.47 9.63 -11.69
C ILE A 229 0.87 8.94 -11.42
N ASP A 230 0.94 7.63 -11.72
CA ASP A 230 2.19 6.87 -11.59
C ASP A 230 3.23 7.52 -12.54
N LEU A 231 4.13 8.32 -11.97
CA LEU A 231 5.04 9.18 -12.73
C LEU A 231 6.24 8.43 -13.32
N HIS A 232 6.29 7.13 -13.12
CA HIS A 232 7.36 6.24 -13.55
C HIS A 232 6.85 5.29 -14.63
N PRO A 233 6.76 5.71 -15.90
CA PRO A 233 6.48 4.77 -16.98
C PRO A 233 7.62 3.75 -17.14
N ASN A 234 8.84 4.07 -16.68
CA ASN A 234 10.01 3.19 -16.65
C ASN A 234 10.83 3.46 -15.37
N PRO A 235 10.63 2.72 -14.27
CA PRO A 235 11.50 2.84 -13.10
C PRO A 235 12.94 2.46 -13.49
N VAL A 236 13.91 3.31 -13.15
CA VAL A 236 15.33 2.96 -13.31
C VAL A 236 15.63 1.92 -12.23
N PRO A 237 16.06 0.69 -12.61
CA PRO A 237 16.44 -0.33 -11.64
C PRO A 237 17.46 0.25 -10.67
N SER A 238 17.23 0.08 -9.37
CA SER A 238 18.24 0.43 -8.37
C SER A 238 19.09 -0.79 -8.04
N ALA A 239 20.26 -0.53 -7.46
CA ALA A 239 21.07 -1.58 -6.84
C ALA A 239 20.63 -1.89 -5.39
N PHE A 240 19.51 -1.31 -4.93
CA PHE A 240 19.03 -1.55 -3.58
C PHE A 240 18.43 -2.95 -3.46
N PRO A 241 18.59 -3.63 -2.31
CA PRO A 241 17.92 -4.90 -2.07
C PRO A 241 16.39 -4.69 -2.09
N PRO A 242 15.63 -5.70 -2.52
CA PRO A 242 14.17 -5.62 -2.44
C PRO A 242 13.73 -5.51 -0.99
N LEU A 243 12.68 -4.73 -0.78
CA LEU A 243 11.89 -4.80 0.43
C LEU A 243 11.00 -6.03 0.36
N LEU A 244 11.14 -6.89 1.36
CA LEU A 244 10.38 -8.13 1.47
C LEU A 244 9.39 -8.01 2.62
N TYR A 245 8.12 -8.30 2.35
CA TYR A 245 7.08 -8.34 3.36
C TYR A 245 6.36 -9.68 3.32
N TYR A 246 6.49 -10.43 4.41
CA TYR A 246 5.90 -11.76 4.55
C TYR A 246 4.51 -11.67 5.16
N LEU A 247 3.56 -12.32 4.49
CA LEU A 247 2.18 -12.46 4.90
C LEU A 247 1.89 -13.93 5.13
N HIS A 248 1.28 -14.21 6.28
CA HIS A 248 0.77 -15.52 6.63
C HIS A 248 -0.73 -15.37 6.86
N PHE A 249 -1.50 -16.08 6.05
CA PHE A 249 -2.96 -16.18 6.18
C PHE A 249 -3.27 -17.56 6.72
N GLU A 250 -3.86 -17.63 7.90
CA GLU A 250 -4.46 -18.84 8.44
C GLU A 250 -5.96 -18.75 8.25
N GLN A 251 -6.57 -19.79 7.69
CA GLN A 251 -8.01 -19.91 7.76
C GLN A 251 -8.38 -20.45 9.13
N THR A 252 -9.13 -19.64 9.86
CA THR A 252 -9.81 -20.09 11.09
C THR A 252 -11.28 -20.21 10.75
N GLU A 253 -11.97 -21.22 11.29
CA GLU A 253 -13.38 -21.53 10.97
C GLU A 253 -14.38 -20.40 11.36
N ASP A 254 -13.89 -19.28 11.91
CA ASP A 254 -14.65 -18.29 12.67
C ASP A 254 -14.60 -16.84 12.08
N PHE A 255 -14.78 -16.66 10.78
CA PHE A 255 -15.02 -15.32 10.18
C PHE A 255 -16.28 -15.25 9.33
#